data_AF-A0A1M5T1H1-F1
#
_entry.id   AF-A0A1M5T1H1-F1
#
_cell.length_a   1.000
_cell.length_b   1.000
_cell.length_c   1.000
_cell.angle_alpha   90.00
_cell.angle_beta   90.00
_cell.angle_gamma   90.00
#
_symmetry.space_group_name_H-M   'P 1'
#
loop_
_entity.id
_entity.type
_entity.pdbx_description
1 polymer ?
#
loop_
_entity_poly.entity_id
_entity_poly.type
_entity_poly.pdbx_seq_one_letter_code
_entity_poly.pdbx_strand_id
1 'polypeptide(L)'
;MKDAHGYQLTGCNGHAQVLLDQALAQFRCLRTDSLASTEAALEASPELVMGHILHAWLYLLGTEAAAIPVAQASLEQAQALPQNDREARHIQALQLLIAGRWHASGRTLEDLSLDYPHDLLSLQAGHQLDFFTGDARMLRDRIARALPDWSAAVPGYHAVLGMYAFGLEETGDYRHGERIGREAVSLQPDDAWAQHAVAHVLEMQGRREEGIAWMRGNPAWQQDSMLAVHNWWHLALALHYLEQDDFDTVLALFDGPIDGHQGTLALELIGASSMLWRLQLRGVDVGNRVVLHAAGRAVLRGRRRQTPSPHGNR
;
A
#
# COMPACT_ATOMS: atom_id res chain seq x y z
N MET A 1 -20.41 1.68 19.76
CA MET A 1 -19.62 2.93 19.76
C MET A 1 -19.72 3.56 18.37
N LYS A 2 -19.16 4.76 18.14
CA LYS A 2 -19.09 5.36 16.80
C LYS A 2 -17.65 5.75 16.49
N ASP A 3 -17.23 5.63 15.23
CA ASP A 3 -15.92 6.09 14.78
C ASP A 3 -15.86 7.63 14.69
N ALA A 4 -14.68 8.16 14.32
CA ALA A 4 -14.44 9.59 14.14
C ALA A 4 -15.36 10.27 13.10
N HIS A 5 -16.01 9.49 12.23
CA HIS A 5 -16.93 9.95 11.19
C HIS A 5 -18.40 9.73 11.55
N GLY A 6 -18.68 9.20 12.75
CA GLY A 6 -20.02 9.01 13.29
C GLY A 6 -20.70 7.70 12.88
N TYR A 7 -19.99 6.79 12.20
CA TYR A 7 -20.51 5.47 11.82
C TYR A 7 -20.45 4.49 12.99
N GLN A 8 -21.42 3.59 13.07
CA GLN A 8 -21.52 2.61 14.15
C GLN A 8 -20.39 1.57 14.06
N LEU A 9 -19.83 1.22 15.23
CA LEU A 9 -18.85 0.15 15.40
C LEU A 9 -19.43 -0.94 16.30
N THR A 10 -19.51 -2.17 15.77
CA THR A 10 -20.02 -3.34 16.48
C THR A 10 -18.94 -3.98 17.35
N GLY A 11 -19.32 -4.41 18.56
CA GLY A 11 -18.42 -5.06 19.54
C GLY A 11 -17.23 -4.21 19.96
N CYS A 12 -17.37 -2.88 19.91
CA CYS A 12 -16.32 -1.91 20.20
C CYS A 12 -16.45 -1.32 21.62
N ASN A 13 -15.33 -1.25 22.35
CA ASN A 13 -15.20 -0.49 23.60
C ASN A 13 -14.34 0.77 23.42
N GLY A 14 -14.31 1.66 24.41
CA GLY A 14 -13.61 2.95 24.29
C GLY A 14 -12.10 2.85 24.07
N HIS A 15 -11.44 1.85 24.64
CA HIS A 15 -10.00 1.65 24.44
C HIS A 15 -9.70 1.14 23.04
N ALA A 16 -10.44 0.11 22.59
CA ALA A 16 -10.31 -0.45 21.25
C ALA A 16 -10.66 0.56 20.15
N GLN A 17 -11.59 1.49 20.40
CA GLN A 17 -11.89 2.58 19.47
C GLN A 17 -10.65 3.45 19.22
N VAL A 18 -9.96 3.90 20.28
CA VAL A 18 -8.78 4.76 20.15
C VAL A 18 -7.67 4.04 19.36
N LEU A 19 -7.46 2.74 19.64
CA LEU A 19 -6.48 1.93 18.92
C LEU A 19 -6.88 1.69 17.45
N LEU A 20 -8.17 1.49 17.16
CA LEU A 20 -8.66 1.36 15.80
C LEU A 20 -8.48 2.67 15.01
N ASP A 21 -8.82 3.81 15.60
CA ASP A 21 -8.64 5.12 14.97
C ASP A 21 -7.15 5.39 14.70
N GLN A 22 -6.26 5.02 15.63
CA GLN A 22 -4.81 5.06 15.43
C GLN A 22 -4.35 4.15 14.30
N ALA A 23 -4.81 2.90 14.27
CA ALA A 23 -4.44 1.92 13.24
C ALA A 23 -4.89 2.38 11.85
N LEU A 24 -6.10 2.94 11.74
CA LEU A 24 -6.62 3.54 10.51
C LEU A 24 -5.80 4.77 10.10
N ALA A 25 -5.43 5.65 11.04
CA ALA A 25 -4.58 6.81 10.75
C ALA A 25 -3.20 6.39 10.22
N GLN A 26 -2.60 5.36 10.84
CA GLN A 26 -1.34 4.76 10.40
C GLN A 26 -1.49 4.14 9.00
N PHE A 27 -2.57 3.41 8.75
CA PHE A 27 -2.83 2.78 7.46
C PHE A 27 -2.96 3.80 6.33
N ARG A 28 -3.64 4.93 6.57
CA ARG A 28 -3.79 6.03 5.59
C ARG A 28 -2.45 6.57 5.11
N CYS A 29 -1.47 6.64 6.01
CA CYS A 29 -0.09 7.06 5.69
C CYS A 29 0.82 5.90 5.27
N LEU A 30 0.28 4.67 5.13
CA LEU A 30 1.01 3.44 4.83
C LEU A 30 2.14 3.14 5.84
N ARG A 31 1.92 3.48 7.11
CA ARG A 31 2.89 3.18 8.18
C ARG A 31 2.92 1.71 8.53
N THR A 32 4.10 1.16 8.78
CA THR A 32 4.32 -0.25 9.14
C THR A 32 3.66 -0.64 10.47
N ASP A 33 3.45 0.33 11.37
CA ASP A 33 2.86 0.11 12.71
C ASP A 33 1.36 -0.21 12.69
N SER A 34 0.69 -0.02 11.55
CA SER A 34 -0.77 -0.17 11.44
C SER A 34 -1.25 -1.57 11.84
N LEU A 35 -0.48 -2.61 11.51
CA LEU A 35 -0.81 -3.98 11.89
C LEU A 35 -0.76 -4.18 13.40
N ALA A 36 0.33 -3.74 14.05
CA ALA A 36 0.50 -3.88 15.50
C ALA A 36 -0.61 -3.13 16.27
N SER A 37 -1.00 -1.93 15.83
CA SER A 37 -2.11 -1.20 16.45
C SER A 37 -3.46 -1.88 16.22
N THR A 38 -3.65 -2.53 15.07
CA THR A 38 -4.86 -3.32 14.78
C THR A 38 -4.95 -4.55 15.69
N GLU A 39 -3.85 -5.27 15.86
CA GLU A 39 -3.75 -6.42 16.77
C GLU A 39 -4.04 -5.99 18.21
N ALA A 40 -3.47 -4.88 18.67
CA ALA A 40 -3.76 -4.32 19.99
C ALA A 40 -5.24 -3.94 20.17
N ALA A 41 -5.89 -3.39 19.13
CA ALA A 41 -7.32 -3.09 19.16
C ALA A 41 -8.18 -4.36 19.31
N LEU A 42 -7.77 -5.45 18.66
CA LEU A 42 -8.43 -6.76 18.76
C LEU A 42 -8.17 -7.45 20.10
N GLU A 43 -6.98 -7.31 20.68
CA GLU A 43 -6.71 -7.76 22.05
C GLU A 43 -7.60 -7.03 23.07
N ALA A 44 -7.77 -5.73 22.89
CA ALA A 44 -8.63 -4.91 23.74
C ALA A 44 -10.13 -5.20 23.55
N SER A 45 -10.55 -5.61 22.35
CA SER A 45 -11.94 -5.97 22.06
C SER A 45 -12.02 -7.03 20.95
N PRO A 46 -12.02 -8.32 21.31
CA PRO A 46 -12.07 -9.41 20.33
C PRO A 46 -13.35 -9.46 19.49
N GLU A 47 -14.42 -8.83 19.96
CA GLU A 47 -15.70 -8.71 19.27
C GLU A 47 -15.75 -7.52 18.28
N LEU A 48 -14.65 -6.77 18.13
CA LEU A 48 -14.59 -5.60 17.26
C LEU A 48 -14.57 -6.01 15.77
N VAL A 49 -15.72 -5.95 15.12
CA VAL A 49 -15.90 -6.37 13.72
C VAL A 49 -15.01 -5.58 12.76
N MET A 50 -15.00 -4.25 12.87
CA MET A 50 -14.15 -3.40 12.03
C MET A 50 -12.64 -3.61 12.25
N GLY A 51 -12.24 -4.11 13.42
CA GLY A 51 -10.86 -4.48 13.72
C GLY A 51 -10.44 -5.71 12.93
N HIS A 52 -11.30 -6.74 12.89
CA HIS A 52 -11.06 -7.94 12.08
C HIS A 52 -11.08 -7.62 10.58
N ILE A 53 -11.97 -6.72 10.15
CA ILE A 53 -12.01 -6.22 8.76
C ILE A 53 -10.70 -5.51 8.40
N LEU A 54 -10.24 -4.56 9.22
CA LEU A 54 -8.98 -3.85 8.98
C LEU A 54 -7.80 -4.83 8.94
N HIS A 55 -7.74 -5.76 9.88
CA HIS A 55 -6.69 -6.78 9.94
C HIS A 55 -6.64 -7.62 8.65
N ALA A 56 -7.81 -8.07 8.17
CA ALA A 56 -7.88 -8.82 6.91
C ALA A 56 -7.43 -7.98 5.71
N TRP A 57 -7.82 -6.71 5.63
CA TRP A 57 -7.37 -5.80 4.56
C TRP A 57 -5.87 -5.59 4.57
N LEU A 58 -5.25 -5.35 5.73
CA LEU A 58 -3.80 -5.15 5.84
C LEU A 58 -3.00 -6.34 5.28
N TYR A 59 -3.46 -7.56 5.54
CA TYR A 59 -2.83 -8.77 5.00
C TYR A 59 -3.09 -8.97 3.50
N LEU A 60 -4.32 -8.75 3.02
CA LEU A 60 -4.65 -8.96 1.60
C LEU A 60 -4.02 -7.91 0.68
N LEU A 61 -3.95 -6.66 1.14
CA LEU A 61 -3.37 -5.55 0.36
C LEU A 61 -1.84 -5.61 0.30
N GLY A 62 -1.20 -6.41 1.16
CA GLY A 62 0.19 -6.82 0.98
C GLY A 62 0.41 -7.73 -0.24
N THR A 63 -0.65 -8.32 -0.81
CA THR A 63 -0.61 -9.20 -2.01
C THR A 63 0.23 -10.47 -1.88
N GLU A 64 0.57 -10.86 -0.65
CA GLU A 64 1.39 -12.03 -0.37
C GLU A 64 0.53 -13.30 -0.22
N ALA A 65 0.85 -14.36 -0.97
CA ALA A 65 0.09 -15.62 -0.90
C ALA A 65 0.08 -16.23 0.52
N ALA A 66 1.16 -16.03 1.28
CA ALA A 66 1.28 -16.50 2.66
C ALA A 66 0.37 -15.74 3.65
N ALA A 67 -0.12 -14.56 3.27
CA ALA A 67 -1.02 -13.74 4.08
C ALA A 67 -2.50 -14.20 3.99
N ILE A 68 -2.88 -14.90 2.91
CA ILE A 68 -4.26 -15.32 2.64
C ILE A 68 -4.87 -16.13 3.81
N PRO A 69 -4.19 -17.13 4.41
CA PRO A 69 -4.77 -17.89 5.52
C PRO A 69 -5.04 -17.02 6.76
N VAL A 70 -4.21 -16.00 7.01
CA VAL A 70 -4.38 -15.10 8.16
C VAL A 70 -5.58 -14.18 7.92
N ALA A 71 -5.69 -13.59 6.73
CA ALA A 71 -6.84 -12.78 6.36
C ALA A 71 -8.15 -13.57 6.38
N GLN A 72 -8.13 -14.83 5.93
CA GLN A 72 -9.28 -15.75 5.97
C GLN A 72 -9.72 -16.01 7.42
N ALA A 73 -8.79 -16.22 8.35
CA ALA A 73 -9.12 -16.40 9.77
C ALA A 73 -9.78 -15.16 10.36
N SER A 74 -9.29 -13.95 10.05
CA SER A 74 -9.92 -12.71 10.51
C SER A 74 -11.29 -12.48 9.90
N LEU A 75 -11.46 -12.81 8.62
CA LEU A 75 -12.77 -12.79 7.96
C LEU A 75 -13.77 -13.72 8.66
N GLU A 76 -13.37 -14.94 8.99
CA GLU A 76 -14.22 -15.91 9.69
C GLU A 76 -14.65 -15.39 11.08
N GLN A 77 -13.76 -14.72 11.81
CA GLN A 77 -14.11 -14.08 13.08
C GLN A 77 -15.09 -12.93 12.90
N ALA A 78 -14.86 -12.05 11.92
CA ALA A 78 -15.79 -10.97 11.61
C ALA A 78 -17.19 -11.49 11.23
N GLN A 79 -17.24 -12.61 10.52
CA GLN A 79 -18.48 -13.26 10.09
C GLN A 79 -19.29 -13.89 11.21
N ALA A 80 -18.62 -14.38 12.25
CA ALA A 80 -19.27 -14.98 13.41
C ALA A 80 -19.94 -13.94 14.34
N LEU A 81 -19.58 -12.66 14.18
CA LEU A 81 -20.07 -11.56 15.00
C LEU A 81 -21.28 -10.86 14.33
N PRO A 82 -22.16 -10.21 15.11
CA PRO A 82 -23.22 -9.36 14.56
C PRO A 82 -22.61 -8.23 13.72
N GLN A 83 -23.16 -7.99 12.53
CA GLN A 83 -22.64 -6.97 11.61
C GLN A 83 -23.72 -5.93 11.32
N ASN A 84 -23.32 -4.68 11.21
CA ASN A 84 -24.14 -3.66 10.55
C ASN A 84 -23.94 -3.67 9.02
N ASP A 85 -24.75 -2.89 8.31
CA ASP A 85 -24.74 -2.88 6.83
C ASP A 85 -23.36 -2.52 6.23
N ARG A 86 -22.62 -1.58 6.84
CA ARG A 86 -21.28 -1.19 6.40
C ARG A 86 -20.28 -2.34 6.59
N GLU A 87 -20.26 -2.93 7.77
CA GLU A 87 -19.39 -4.07 8.12
C GLU A 87 -19.65 -5.29 7.22
N ALA A 88 -20.92 -5.60 6.96
CA ALA A 88 -21.32 -6.73 6.12
C ALA A 88 -20.83 -6.58 4.66
N ARG A 89 -20.86 -5.36 4.10
CA ARG A 89 -20.36 -5.09 2.73
C ARG A 89 -18.84 -5.16 2.66
N HIS A 90 -18.12 -4.73 3.70
CA HIS A 90 -16.67 -4.96 3.78
C HIS A 90 -16.34 -6.45 3.81
N ILE A 91 -17.06 -7.23 4.61
CA ILE A 91 -16.91 -8.69 4.68
C ILE A 91 -17.18 -9.33 3.31
N GLN A 92 -18.22 -8.89 2.61
CA GLN A 92 -18.50 -9.34 1.24
C GLN A 92 -17.35 -9.03 0.28
N ALA A 93 -16.79 -7.82 0.33
CA ALA A 93 -15.64 -7.44 -0.49
C ALA A 93 -14.40 -8.31 -0.18
N LEU A 94 -14.13 -8.59 1.10
CA LEU A 94 -13.05 -9.47 1.54
C LEU A 94 -13.24 -10.91 1.03
N GLN A 95 -14.44 -11.47 1.13
CA GLN A 95 -14.77 -12.79 0.60
C GLN A 95 -14.49 -12.88 -0.90
N LEU A 96 -14.91 -11.87 -1.67
CA LEU A 96 -14.68 -11.81 -3.11
C LEU A 96 -13.19 -11.75 -3.42
N LEU A 97 -12.42 -10.98 -2.67
CA LEU A 97 -10.97 -10.85 -2.87
C LEU A 97 -10.24 -12.16 -2.58
N ILE A 98 -10.55 -12.83 -1.46
CA ILE A 98 -9.94 -14.13 -1.11
C ILE A 98 -10.28 -15.20 -2.16
N ALA A 99 -11.49 -15.15 -2.73
CA ALA A 99 -11.89 -16.01 -3.84
C ALA A 99 -11.23 -15.62 -5.19
N GLY A 100 -10.30 -14.64 -5.21
CA GLY A 100 -9.62 -14.17 -6.42
C GLY A 100 -10.48 -13.31 -7.34
N ARG A 101 -11.64 -12.81 -6.88
CA ARG A 101 -12.56 -11.98 -7.66
C ARG A 101 -12.29 -10.49 -7.42
N TRP A 102 -11.07 -10.04 -7.75
CA TRP A 102 -10.58 -8.68 -7.54
C TRP A 102 -11.53 -7.58 -8.02
N HIS A 103 -11.95 -7.62 -9.29
CA HIS A 103 -12.88 -6.61 -9.82
C HIS A 103 -14.25 -6.63 -9.15
N ALA A 104 -14.72 -7.79 -8.67
CA ALA A 104 -15.99 -7.86 -7.95
C ALA A 104 -15.86 -7.24 -6.56
N SER A 105 -14.75 -7.49 -5.86
CA SER A 105 -14.42 -6.85 -4.59
C SER A 105 -14.35 -5.32 -4.73
N GLY A 106 -13.65 -4.82 -5.76
CA GLY A 106 -13.55 -3.38 -6.03
C GLY A 106 -14.89 -2.70 -6.30
N ARG A 107 -15.83 -3.39 -6.98
CA ARG A 107 -17.21 -2.89 -7.18
C ARG A 107 -18.01 -2.88 -5.89
N THR A 108 -17.90 -3.90 -5.04
CA THR A 108 -18.55 -3.87 -3.72
C THR A 108 -18.07 -2.71 -2.86
N LEU A 109 -16.77 -2.39 -2.90
CA LEU A 109 -16.22 -1.21 -2.22
C LEU A 109 -16.64 0.10 -2.88
N GLU A 110 -16.90 0.11 -4.19
CA GLU A 110 -17.46 1.27 -4.90
C GLU A 110 -18.87 1.58 -4.39
N ASP A 111 -19.74 0.57 -4.39
CA ASP A 111 -21.11 0.69 -3.87
C ASP A 111 -21.12 1.10 -2.38
N LEU A 112 -20.19 0.57 -1.59
CA LEU A 112 -20.03 0.95 -0.19
C LEU A 112 -19.64 2.44 -0.05
N SER A 113 -18.67 2.92 -0.84
CA SER A 113 -18.21 4.31 -0.77
C SER A 113 -19.26 5.33 -1.24
N LEU A 114 -20.25 4.92 -2.02
CA LEU A 114 -21.38 5.78 -2.42
C LEU A 114 -22.35 6.03 -1.25
N ASP A 115 -22.62 4.99 -0.45
CA ASP A 115 -23.52 5.10 0.70
C ASP A 115 -22.80 5.62 1.96
N TYR A 116 -21.49 5.38 2.07
CA TYR A 116 -20.63 5.78 3.18
C TYR A 116 -19.41 6.58 2.68
N PRO A 117 -19.58 7.83 2.21
CA PRO A 117 -18.50 8.60 1.60
C PRO A 117 -17.35 8.93 2.55
N HIS A 118 -17.57 8.92 3.87
CA HIS A 118 -16.51 9.11 4.87
C HIS A 118 -15.83 7.81 5.31
N ASP A 119 -16.22 6.67 4.75
CA ASP A 119 -15.57 5.39 5.02
C ASP A 119 -14.24 5.30 4.27
N LEU A 120 -13.21 5.88 4.88
CA LEU A 120 -11.90 5.96 4.25
C LEU A 120 -11.23 4.60 4.07
N LEU A 121 -11.58 3.60 4.88
CA LEU A 121 -11.08 2.24 4.68
C LEU A 121 -11.59 1.66 3.36
N SER A 122 -12.87 1.88 3.05
CA SER A 122 -13.46 1.47 1.78
C SER A 122 -12.82 2.17 0.58
N LEU A 123 -12.57 3.47 0.70
CA LEU A 123 -11.92 4.27 -0.34
C LEU A 123 -10.48 3.79 -0.56
N GLN A 124 -9.70 3.62 0.51
CA GLN A 124 -8.31 3.24 0.43
C GLN A 124 -8.11 1.80 -0.08
N ALA A 125 -8.86 0.84 0.47
CA ALA A 125 -8.82 -0.53 -0.01
C ALA A 125 -9.29 -0.62 -1.46
N GLY A 126 -10.38 0.05 -1.82
CA GLY A 126 -10.89 0.09 -3.19
C GLY A 126 -9.88 0.67 -4.16
N HIS A 127 -9.26 1.80 -3.80
CA HIS A 127 -8.23 2.46 -4.60
C HIS A 127 -7.00 1.55 -4.81
N GLN A 128 -6.56 0.80 -3.79
CA GLN A 128 -5.47 -0.16 -3.96
C GLN A 128 -5.86 -1.34 -4.87
N LEU A 129 -7.10 -1.83 -4.80
CA LEU A 129 -7.57 -2.86 -5.75
C LEU A 129 -7.63 -2.32 -7.18
N ASP A 130 -8.06 -1.08 -7.37
CA ASP A 130 -8.07 -0.43 -8.69
C ASP A 130 -6.63 -0.31 -9.23
N PHE A 131 -5.65 0.03 -8.38
CA PHE A 131 -4.22 0.03 -8.72
C PHE A 131 -3.72 -1.35 -9.14
N PHE A 132 -3.98 -2.39 -8.33
CA PHE A 132 -3.52 -3.76 -8.62
C PHE A 132 -4.17 -4.36 -9.88
N THR A 133 -5.37 -3.90 -10.25
CA THR A 133 -6.08 -4.36 -11.45
C THR A 133 -5.85 -3.48 -12.67
N GLY A 134 -5.13 -2.36 -12.52
CA GLY A 134 -4.82 -1.42 -13.61
C GLY A 134 -6.01 -0.56 -14.05
N ASP A 135 -7.02 -0.34 -13.20
CA ASP A 135 -8.18 0.50 -13.52
C ASP A 135 -7.90 1.98 -13.20
N ALA A 136 -7.12 2.63 -14.07
CA ALA A 136 -6.77 4.05 -13.95
C ALA A 136 -8.00 4.98 -13.87
N ARG A 137 -9.10 4.60 -14.53
CA ARG A 137 -10.34 5.39 -14.46
C ARG A 137 -10.92 5.35 -13.06
N MET A 138 -10.98 4.17 -12.44
CA MET A 138 -11.53 4.00 -11.10
C MET A 138 -10.64 4.60 -10.01
N LEU A 139 -9.32 4.57 -10.19
CA LEU A 139 -8.38 5.30 -9.32
C LEU A 139 -8.77 6.77 -9.16
N ARG A 140 -9.16 7.44 -10.25
CA ARG A 140 -9.68 8.81 -10.22
C ARG A 140 -11.13 8.88 -9.76
N ASP A 141 -12.02 8.14 -10.44
CA ASP A 141 -13.46 8.37 -10.38
C ASP A 141 -14.07 7.93 -9.04
N ARG A 142 -13.52 6.89 -8.38
CA ARG A 142 -13.94 6.49 -7.03
C ARG A 142 -13.80 7.64 -6.06
N ILE A 143 -12.63 8.27 -6.06
CA ILE A 143 -12.30 9.33 -5.14
C ILE A 143 -13.02 10.63 -5.53
N ALA A 144 -13.10 10.93 -6.83
CA ALA A 144 -13.81 12.10 -7.34
C ALA A 144 -15.29 12.13 -6.92
N ARG A 145 -15.95 10.96 -6.82
CA ARG A 145 -17.35 10.87 -6.38
C ARG A 145 -17.52 11.13 -4.89
N ALA A 146 -16.58 10.68 -4.06
CA ALA A 146 -16.64 10.93 -2.61
C ALA A 146 -16.19 12.36 -2.26
N LEU A 147 -15.27 12.95 -3.03
CA LEU A 147 -14.61 14.22 -2.72
C LEU A 147 -15.55 15.39 -2.31
N PRO A 148 -16.75 15.58 -2.89
CA PRO A 148 -17.68 16.65 -2.48
C PRO A 148 -18.11 16.58 -1.01
N ASP A 149 -18.08 15.39 -0.38
CA ASP A 149 -18.43 15.22 1.03
C ASP A 149 -17.25 15.47 1.97
N TRP A 150 -16.05 15.70 1.42
CA TRP A 150 -14.84 15.91 2.20
C TRP A 150 -14.41 17.38 2.25
N SER A 151 -13.77 17.75 3.34
CA SER A 151 -13.17 19.07 3.52
C SER A 151 -11.99 19.00 4.50
N ALA A 152 -11.21 20.06 4.60
CA ALA A 152 -10.09 20.15 5.55
C ALA A 152 -10.50 19.96 7.03
N ALA A 153 -11.79 20.11 7.36
CA ALA A 153 -12.31 19.85 8.70
C ALA A 153 -12.55 18.35 8.99
N VAL A 154 -12.58 17.51 7.97
CA VAL A 154 -12.86 16.07 8.09
C VAL A 154 -11.53 15.31 8.25
N PRO A 155 -11.35 14.52 9.34
CA PRO A 155 -10.11 13.79 9.58
C PRO A 155 -9.75 12.82 8.45
N GLY A 156 -8.53 12.90 7.91
CA GLY A 156 -8.09 12.05 6.79
C GLY A 156 -8.31 12.64 5.41
N TYR A 157 -8.74 13.91 5.30
CA TYR A 157 -8.86 14.61 4.02
C TYR A 157 -7.59 14.55 3.17
N HIS A 158 -6.41 14.64 3.79
CA HIS A 158 -5.12 14.51 3.10
C HIS A 158 -5.02 13.21 2.28
N ALA A 159 -5.49 12.09 2.82
CA ALA A 159 -5.40 10.79 2.15
C ALA A 159 -6.36 10.71 0.95
N VAL A 160 -7.54 11.33 1.04
CA VAL A 160 -8.46 11.47 -0.09
C VAL A 160 -7.82 12.29 -1.21
N LEU A 161 -7.18 13.40 -0.86
CA LEU A 161 -6.43 14.21 -1.82
C LEU A 161 -5.26 13.43 -2.43
N GLY A 162 -4.49 12.69 -1.62
CA GLY A 162 -3.38 11.86 -2.09
C GLY A 162 -3.83 10.79 -3.09
N MET A 163 -4.90 10.06 -2.79
CA MET A 163 -5.49 9.10 -3.72
C MET A 163 -6.00 9.78 -5.01
N TYR A 164 -6.68 10.92 -4.89
CA TYR A 164 -7.17 11.66 -6.06
C TYR A 164 -6.03 12.17 -6.94
N ALA A 165 -4.95 12.67 -6.34
CA ALA A 165 -3.75 13.12 -7.04
C ALA A 165 -3.15 12.01 -7.90
N PHE A 166 -3.05 10.80 -7.34
CA PHE A 166 -2.57 9.63 -8.07
C PHE A 166 -3.52 9.24 -9.21
N GLY A 167 -4.84 9.20 -8.97
CA GLY A 167 -5.80 8.93 -10.04
C GLY A 167 -5.78 9.96 -11.18
N LEU A 168 -5.53 11.23 -10.86
CA LEU A 168 -5.35 12.28 -11.88
C LEU A 168 -4.07 12.07 -12.70
N GLU A 169 -3.00 11.66 -12.05
CA GLU A 169 -1.73 11.34 -12.71
C GLU A 169 -1.87 10.15 -13.67
N GLU A 170 -2.44 9.03 -13.21
CA GLU A 170 -2.68 7.83 -14.03
C GLU A 170 -3.68 8.07 -15.18
N THR A 171 -4.47 9.15 -15.12
CA THR A 171 -5.37 9.57 -16.20
C THR A 171 -4.82 10.74 -17.05
N GLY A 172 -3.60 11.18 -16.79
CA GLY A 172 -2.86 12.17 -17.59
C GLY A 172 -3.14 13.64 -17.25
N ASP A 173 -3.92 13.96 -16.21
CA ASP A 173 -4.11 15.33 -15.73
C ASP A 173 -3.03 15.71 -14.70
N TYR A 174 -1.79 15.74 -15.19
CA TYR A 174 -0.62 15.93 -14.36
C TYR A 174 -0.61 17.26 -13.59
N ARG A 175 -1.11 18.35 -14.21
CA ARG A 175 -1.12 19.67 -13.54
C ARG A 175 -2.02 19.68 -12.32
N HIS A 176 -3.20 19.08 -12.42
CA HIS A 176 -4.09 18.97 -11.26
C HIS A 176 -3.56 17.95 -10.24
N GLY A 177 -3.02 16.81 -10.72
CA GLY A 177 -2.40 15.80 -9.87
C GLY A 177 -1.30 16.38 -8.98
N GLU A 178 -0.38 17.16 -9.55
CA GLU A 178 0.70 17.81 -8.78
C GLU A 178 0.14 18.79 -7.74
N ARG A 179 -0.80 19.66 -8.14
CA ARG A 179 -1.36 20.66 -7.23
C ARG A 179 -2.02 19.99 -6.02
N ILE A 180 -2.86 18.99 -6.27
CA ILE A 180 -3.60 18.27 -5.22
C ILE A 180 -2.65 17.44 -4.36
N GLY A 181 -1.67 16.76 -4.96
CA GLY A 181 -0.70 15.94 -4.22
C GLY A 181 0.18 16.80 -3.30
N ARG A 182 0.62 17.98 -3.75
CA ARG A 182 1.37 18.93 -2.91
C ARG A 182 0.51 19.46 -1.76
N GLU A 183 -0.78 19.71 -2.00
CA GLU A 183 -1.73 20.09 -0.96
C GLU A 183 -1.87 19.00 0.11
N ALA A 184 -2.04 17.73 -0.32
CA ALA A 184 -2.12 16.59 0.58
C ALA A 184 -0.88 16.47 1.49
N VAL A 185 0.33 16.55 0.91
CA VAL A 185 1.59 16.50 1.68
C VAL A 185 1.73 17.71 2.62
N SER A 186 1.24 18.89 2.24
CA SER A 186 1.25 20.07 3.12
C SER A 186 0.35 19.91 4.35
N LEU A 187 -0.75 19.15 4.22
CA LEU A 187 -1.65 18.82 5.32
C LEU A 187 -1.12 17.70 6.20
N GLN A 188 -0.47 16.70 5.59
CA GLN A 188 0.14 15.57 6.28
C GLN A 188 1.47 15.19 5.62
N PRO A 189 2.62 15.64 6.16
CA PRO A 189 3.93 15.34 5.60
C PRO A 189 4.28 13.85 5.56
N ASP A 190 3.69 13.05 6.46
CA ASP A 190 3.90 11.60 6.56
C ASP A 190 3.12 10.80 5.48
N ASP A 191 2.32 11.45 4.64
CA ASP A 191 1.54 10.78 3.60
C ASP A 191 2.43 10.32 2.45
N ALA A 192 2.93 9.08 2.57
CA ALA A 192 3.81 8.47 1.60
C ALA A 192 3.16 8.29 0.21
N TRP A 193 1.82 8.12 0.15
CA TRP A 193 1.09 7.95 -1.09
C TRP A 193 0.93 9.27 -1.86
N ALA A 194 0.64 10.36 -1.16
CA ALA A 194 0.61 11.69 -1.75
C ALA A 194 1.99 12.14 -2.24
N GLN A 195 3.04 11.85 -1.47
CA GLN A 195 4.43 12.10 -1.88
C GLN A 195 4.77 11.34 -3.18
N HIS A 196 4.39 10.07 -3.24
CA HIS A 196 4.54 9.19 -4.40
C HIS A 196 3.82 9.73 -5.64
N ALA A 197 2.55 10.14 -5.49
CA ALA A 197 1.75 10.69 -6.60
C ALA A 197 2.41 11.90 -7.26
N VAL A 198 2.98 12.83 -6.48
CA VAL A 198 3.70 13.99 -7.04
C VAL A 198 5.01 13.57 -7.71
N ALA A 199 5.71 12.57 -7.17
CA ALA A 199 6.92 12.03 -7.79
C ALA A 199 6.61 11.43 -9.17
N HIS A 200 5.54 10.64 -9.27
CA HIS A 200 4.97 10.10 -10.51
C HIS A 200 4.68 11.21 -11.53
N VAL A 201 3.97 12.27 -11.12
CA VAL A 201 3.68 13.41 -12.00
C VAL A 201 4.96 14.03 -12.58
N LEU A 202 5.96 14.27 -11.73
CA LEU A 202 7.23 14.88 -12.14
C LEU A 202 8.02 13.96 -13.07
N GLU A 203 7.98 12.65 -12.82
CA GLU A 203 8.55 11.62 -13.69
C GLU A 203 7.88 11.63 -15.07
N MET A 204 6.55 11.57 -15.12
CA MET A 204 5.78 11.52 -16.37
C MET A 204 5.91 12.79 -17.22
N GLN A 205 6.17 13.93 -16.59
CA GLN A 205 6.49 15.19 -17.28
C GLN A 205 7.98 15.35 -17.62
N GLY A 206 8.85 14.42 -17.22
CA GLY A 206 10.30 14.50 -17.42
C GLY A 206 10.99 15.58 -16.58
N ARG A 207 10.32 16.13 -15.57
CA ARG A 207 10.80 17.18 -14.64
C ARG A 207 11.67 16.58 -13.53
N ARG A 208 12.76 15.93 -13.94
CA ARG A 208 13.60 15.06 -13.10
C ARG A 208 14.26 15.79 -11.93
N GLU A 209 14.85 16.96 -12.17
CA GLU A 209 15.48 17.78 -11.12
C GLU A 209 14.49 18.15 -10.01
N GLU A 210 13.28 18.55 -10.41
CA GLU A 210 12.20 18.86 -9.47
C GLU A 210 11.73 17.60 -8.73
N GLY A 211 11.67 16.45 -9.40
CA GLY A 211 11.35 15.16 -8.78
C GLY A 211 12.37 14.77 -7.68
N ILE A 212 13.66 14.93 -7.96
CA ILE A 212 14.72 14.67 -6.98
C ILE A 212 14.64 15.63 -5.80
N ALA A 213 14.47 16.94 -6.08
CA ALA A 213 14.32 17.95 -5.04
C ALA A 213 13.08 17.68 -4.17
N TRP A 214 11.98 17.25 -4.78
CA TRP A 214 10.75 16.89 -4.08
C TRP A 214 10.94 15.69 -3.14
N MET A 215 11.55 14.61 -3.62
CA MET A 215 11.79 13.41 -2.82
C MET A 215 12.78 13.66 -1.69
N ARG A 216 13.83 14.46 -1.93
CA ARG A 216 14.81 14.82 -0.89
C ARG A 216 14.28 15.87 0.09
N GLY A 217 13.33 16.70 -0.31
CA GLY A 217 12.80 17.81 0.48
C GLY A 217 11.92 17.37 1.65
N ASN A 218 11.39 16.16 1.62
CA ASN A 218 10.57 15.60 2.69
C ASN A 218 11.18 14.25 3.13
N PRO A 219 11.76 14.10 4.32
CA PRO A 219 12.30 12.81 4.77
C PRO A 219 11.23 11.88 5.37
N ALA A 220 10.01 12.35 5.61
CA ALA A 220 8.99 11.62 6.37
C ALA A 220 8.55 10.30 5.72
N TRP A 221 8.62 10.20 4.38
CA TRP A 221 8.28 8.98 3.67
C TRP A 221 9.34 7.87 3.79
N GLN A 222 10.54 8.18 4.30
CA GLN A 222 11.68 7.26 4.29
C GLN A 222 11.66 6.24 5.42
N GLN A 223 11.02 6.55 6.55
CA GLN A 223 11.02 5.72 7.75
C GLN A 223 9.64 5.09 7.98
N ASP A 224 9.63 3.84 8.43
CA ASP A 224 8.44 3.12 8.89
C ASP A 224 7.25 3.16 7.91
N SER A 225 7.52 3.18 6.59
CA SER A 225 6.52 3.21 5.54
C SER A 225 6.60 1.97 4.65
N MET A 226 5.45 1.36 4.38
CA MET A 226 5.30 0.23 3.45
C MET A 226 5.62 0.62 1.99
N LEU A 227 5.62 1.92 1.68
CA LEU A 227 5.96 2.45 0.35
C LEU A 227 7.40 2.97 0.28
N ALA A 228 8.16 2.94 1.37
CA ALA A 228 9.50 3.53 1.43
C ALA A 228 10.42 2.98 0.33
N VAL A 229 10.49 1.66 0.18
CA VAL A 229 11.34 1.00 -0.84
C VAL A 229 10.92 1.39 -2.27
N HIS A 230 9.62 1.51 -2.52
CA HIS A 230 9.11 1.94 -3.82
C HIS A 230 9.40 3.42 -4.11
N ASN A 231 9.29 4.28 -3.10
CA ASN A 231 9.66 5.69 -3.20
C ASN A 231 11.17 5.88 -3.42
N TRP A 232 12.01 5.06 -2.79
CA TRP A 232 13.44 5.00 -3.08
C TRP A 232 13.73 4.58 -4.52
N TRP A 233 12.93 3.67 -5.08
CA TRP A 233 13.03 3.29 -6.49
C TRP A 233 12.74 4.46 -7.43
N HIS A 234 11.69 5.27 -7.20
CA HIS A 234 11.44 6.48 -8.00
C HIS A 234 12.59 7.49 -7.92
N LEU A 235 13.16 7.69 -6.72
CA LEU A 235 14.32 8.57 -6.56
C LEU A 235 15.54 8.05 -7.33
N ALA A 236 15.82 6.74 -7.24
CA ALA A 236 16.90 6.11 -7.98
C ALA A 236 16.67 6.20 -9.50
N LEU A 237 15.44 6.05 -9.97
CA LEU A 237 15.08 6.19 -11.38
C LEU A 237 15.22 7.64 -11.88
N ALA A 238 14.78 8.62 -11.10
CA ALA A 238 14.94 10.03 -11.43
C ALA A 238 16.44 10.42 -11.53
N LEU A 239 17.27 9.88 -10.63
CA LEU A 239 18.73 10.04 -10.67
C LEU A 239 19.35 9.33 -11.89
N HIS A 240 18.86 8.13 -12.24
CA HIS A 240 19.32 7.37 -13.40
C HIS A 240 19.17 8.13 -14.73
N TYR A 241 18.12 8.96 -14.86
CA TYR A 241 17.87 9.70 -16.10
C TYR A 241 18.44 11.13 -16.12
N LEU A 242 19.07 11.59 -15.05
CA LEU A 242 19.73 12.90 -15.05
C LEU A 242 21.02 12.83 -15.89
N GLU A 243 21.37 13.94 -16.53
CA GLU A 243 22.30 14.08 -17.67
C GLU A 243 23.77 13.66 -17.43
N GLN A 244 24.09 12.84 -16.43
CA GLN A 244 25.45 12.40 -16.12
C GLN A 244 25.64 10.91 -15.83
N ASP A 245 24.63 10.05 -16.02
CA ASP A 245 24.85 8.60 -15.87
C ASP A 245 25.53 8.27 -14.51
N ASP A 246 25.06 8.90 -13.41
CA ASP A 246 25.58 8.68 -12.05
C ASP A 246 25.12 7.31 -11.51
N PHE A 247 25.57 6.27 -12.21
CA PHE A 247 25.27 4.88 -11.95
C PHE A 247 25.83 4.45 -10.60
N ASP A 248 26.89 5.09 -10.11
CA ASP A 248 27.44 4.83 -8.78
C ASP A 248 26.45 5.20 -7.68
N THR A 249 25.84 6.40 -7.75
CA THR A 249 24.78 6.78 -6.81
C THR A 249 23.55 5.88 -6.95
N VAL A 250 23.16 5.52 -8.18
CA VAL A 250 22.01 4.63 -8.41
C VAL A 250 22.26 3.22 -7.84
N LEU A 251 23.47 2.67 -8.01
CA LEU A 251 23.87 1.40 -7.45
C LEU A 251 24.00 1.46 -5.93
N ALA A 252 24.48 2.57 -5.36
CA ALA A 252 24.51 2.77 -3.91
C ALA A 252 23.08 2.81 -3.31
N LEU A 253 22.13 3.45 -3.99
CA LEU A 253 20.72 3.42 -3.59
C LEU A 253 20.11 2.02 -3.77
N PHE A 254 20.51 1.29 -4.82
CA PHE A 254 20.10 -0.09 -5.00
C PHE A 254 20.56 -0.98 -3.85
N ASP A 255 21.86 -0.98 -3.56
CA ASP A 255 22.49 -1.84 -2.57
C ASP A 255 22.14 -1.42 -1.12
N GLY A 256 21.75 -0.16 -0.91
CA GLY A 256 21.33 0.37 0.39
C GLY A 256 19.82 0.25 0.62
N PRO A 257 19.04 1.33 0.43
CA PRO A 257 17.62 1.36 0.79
C PRO A 257 16.70 0.45 -0.05
N ILE A 258 17.08 0.01 -1.26
CA ILE A 258 16.18 -0.75 -2.15
C ILE A 258 16.30 -2.27 -1.94
N ASP A 259 17.52 -2.82 -1.93
CA ASP A 259 17.77 -4.26 -1.75
C ASP A 259 18.70 -4.57 -0.57
N GLY A 260 19.16 -3.58 0.20
CA GLY A 260 20.07 -3.81 1.33
C GLY A 260 19.46 -4.63 2.46
N HIS A 261 18.13 -4.55 2.66
CA HIS A 261 17.39 -5.41 3.59
C HIS A 261 16.99 -6.75 2.97
N GLN A 262 17.31 -6.99 1.70
CA GLN A 262 17.05 -8.23 0.97
C GLN A 262 15.56 -8.62 1.01
N GLY A 263 14.72 -7.63 0.72
CA GLY A 263 13.27 -7.73 0.67
C GLY A 263 12.74 -8.92 -0.13
N THR A 264 11.70 -9.57 0.38
CA THR A 264 11.02 -10.69 -0.27
C THR A 264 9.61 -10.36 -0.74
N LEU A 265 9.14 -9.13 -0.49
CA LEU A 265 7.80 -8.71 -0.88
C LEU A 265 7.73 -8.55 -2.40
N ALA A 266 6.60 -8.94 -2.99
CA ALA A 266 6.42 -8.92 -4.43
C ALA A 266 6.67 -7.53 -5.03
N LEU A 267 6.18 -6.47 -4.40
CA LEU A 267 6.33 -5.08 -4.86
C LEU A 267 7.81 -4.64 -4.89
N GLU A 268 8.59 -5.02 -3.88
CA GLU A 268 10.02 -4.70 -3.80
C GLU A 268 10.82 -5.45 -4.88
N LEU A 269 10.50 -6.73 -5.09
CA LEU A 269 11.13 -7.55 -6.14
C LEU A 269 10.82 -7.01 -7.54
N ILE A 270 9.59 -6.54 -7.78
CA ILE A 270 9.21 -5.90 -9.03
C ILE A 270 10.03 -4.62 -9.25
N GLY A 271 10.11 -3.74 -8.24
CA GLY A 271 10.92 -2.51 -8.32
C GLY A 271 12.39 -2.81 -8.61
N ALA A 272 12.98 -3.72 -7.85
CA ALA A 272 14.39 -4.10 -7.98
C ALA A 272 14.70 -4.71 -9.36
N SER A 273 13.90 -5.69 -9.80
CA SER A 273 14.08 -6.34 -11.12
C SER A 273 13.91 -5.36 -12.29
N SER A 274 12.90 -4.49 -12.19
CA SER A 274 12.59 -3.41 -13.15
C SER A 274 13.76 -2.42 -13.28
N MET A 275 14.45 -2.10 -12.18
CA MET A 275 15.62 -1.23 -12.18
C MET A 275 16.85 -1.90 -12.79
N LEU A 276 17.16 -3.12 -12.35
CA LEU A 276 18.30 -3.89 -12.88
C LEU A 276 18.19 -4.10 -14.39
N TRP A 277 16.99 -4.38 -14.89
CA TRP A 277 16.74 -4.53 -16.32
C TRP A 277 17.04 -3.23 -17.11
N ARG A 278 16.60 -2.06 -16.61
CA ARG A 278 16.88 -0.77 -17.25
C ARG A 278 18.37 -0.44 -17.27
N LEU A 279 19.08 -0.69 -16.16
CA LEU A 279 20.53 -0.53 -16.08
C LEU A 279 21.25 -1.43 -17.09
N GLN A 280 20.83 -2.68 -17.21
CA GLN A 280 21.38 -3.62 -18.18
C GLN A 280 21.15 -3.15 -19.63
N LEU A 281 19.96 -2.64 -19.97
CA LEU A 281 19.66 -2.08 -21.30
C LEU A 281 20.50 -0.85 -21.64
N ARG A 282 20.99 -0.12 -20.63
CA ARG A 282 21.91 1.02 -20.79
C ARG A 282 23.39 0.61 -20.83
N GLY A 283 23.70 -0.68 -20.73
CA GLY A 283 25.06 -1.21 -20.77
C GLY A 283 25.81 -1.13 -19.44
N VAL A 284 25.13 -0.90 -18.32
CA VAL A 284 25.73 -0.91 -16.98
C VAL A 284 25.96 -2.35 -16.53
N ASP A 285 27.16 -2.65 -16.01
CA ASP A 285 27.45 -3.95 -15.40
C ASP A 285 26.76 -4.08 -14.04
N VAL A 286 25.63 -4.77 -14.05
CA VAL A 286 24.83 -5.08 -12.86
C VAL A 286 25.32 -6.33 -12.11
N GLY A 287 26.32 -7.04 -12.65
CA GLY A 287 26.95 -8.20 -12.02
C GLY A 287 25.98 -9.31 -11.60
N ASN A 288 26.23 -9.92 -10.44
CA ASN A 288 25.40 -11.02 -9.90
C ASN A 288 24.02 -10.57 -9.39
N ARG A 289 23.71 -9.26 -9.38
CA ARG A 289 22.43 -8.73 -8.90
C ARG A 289 21.25 -9.28 -9.72
N VAL A 290 21.46 -9.47 -11.03
CA VAL A 290 20.45 -10.07 -11.92
C VAL A 290 20.20 -11.54 -11.58
N VAL A 291 21.23 -12.31 -11.23
CA VAL A 291 21.09 -13.75 -10.90
C VAL A 291 20.38 -13.94 -9.57
N LEU A 292 20.65 -13.07 -8.58
CA LEU A 292 20.02 -13.11 -7.26
C LEU A 292 18.51 -12.78 -7.33
N HIS A 293 18.11 -11.89 -8.23
CA HIS A 293 16.69 -11.53 -8.45
C HIS A 293 15.98 -12.47 -9.45
N ALA A 294 16.61 -12.85 -10.57
CA ALA A 294 16.02 -13.72 -11.60
C ALA A 294 15.84 -15.18 -11.14
N ALA A 295 16.62 -15.64 -10.17
CA ALA A 295 16.39 -16.94 -9.51
C ALA A 295 15.16 -16.93 -8.56
N GLY A 296 14.44 -15.80 -8.44
CA GLY A 296 13.26 -15.65 -7.61
C GLY A 296 13.49 -16.12 -6.18
N ARG A 297 14.68 -15.90 -5.61
CA ARG A 297 15.12 -16.43 -4.30
C ARG A 297 14.59 -17.84 -3.96
N ALA A 298 14.35 -18.74 -4.92
CA ALA A 298 13.92 -20.16 -4.87
C ALA A 298 13.12 -20.74 -3.65
N VAL A 299 12.57 -19.92 -2.76
CA VAL A 299 12.19 -20.29 -1.38
C VAL A 299 10.98 -19.44 -0.96
N LEU A 300 9.83 -19.57 -1.63
CA LEU A 300 8.77 -20.39 -1.05
C LEU A 300 9.38 -21.60 -0.32
N ARG A 301 9.68 -21.43 0.98
CA ARG A 301 10.25 -22.38 1.98
C ARG A 301 10.00 -23.88 1.72
N GLY A 302 10.60 -24.43 0.68
CA GLY A 302 10.16 -25.69 0.09
C GLY A 302 11.30 -26.61 -0.28
N ARG A 303 12.14 -26.93 0.71
CA ARG A 303 12.75 -28.26 0.95
C ARG A 303 13.88 -28.14 1.97
N ARG A 304 13.54 -28.08 3.25
CA ARG A 304 14.42 -28.65 4.27
C ARG A 304 14.03 -30.11 4.48
N ARG A 305 15.06 -30.96 4.40
CA ARG A 305 15.16 -32.37 4.82
C ARG A 305 14.61 -33.41 3.84
N GLN A 306 15.54 -34.00 3.08
CA GLN A 306 15.87 -35.41 3.28
C GLN A 306 17.38 -35.58 3.08
N THR A 307 18.10 -35.59 4.20
CA THR A 307 19.38 -36.29 4.32
C THR A 307 19.14 -37.79 4.11
N PRO A 308 19.87 -38.50 3.25
CA PRO A 308 19.93 -39.94 3.34
C PRO A 308 20.80 -40.29 4.55
N SER A 309 20.20 -40.91 5.57
CA SER A 309 20.94 -41.54 6.66
C SER A 309 21.71 -42.76 6.12
N PRO A 310 23.00 -42.93 6.45
CA PRO A 310 23.79 -44.06 5.96
C PRO A 310 23.91 -45.13 7.04
N HIS A 311 23.03 -46.14 7.08
CA HIS A 311 23.26 -47.41 7.79
C HIS A 311 22.33 -48.47 7.15
N GLY A 312 22.74 -49.70 6.85
CA GLY A 312 24.00 -50.37 7.06
C GLY A 312 23.96 -51.71 6.33
N ASN A 313 25.13 -52.16 5.88
CA ASN A 313 25.34 -53.51 5.38
C ASN A 313 26.25 -54.19 6.41
N ARG A 314 25.65 -55.03 7.25
CA ARG A 314 26.18 -56.16 8.05
C ARG A 314 25.32 -56.37 9.29
#